data_AF-A0A9E3F6G8-F1
#
_entry.id   AF-A0A9E3F6G8-F1
#
_cell.length_a   1.000
_cell.length_b   1.000
_cell.length_c   1.000
_cell.angle_alpha   90.00
_cell.angle_beta   90.00
_cell.angle_gamma   90.00
#
_symmetry.space_group_name_H-M   'P 1'
#
loop_
_entity.id
_entity.type
_entity.pdbx_description
1 polymer ?
#
loop_
_entity_poly.entity_id
_entity_poly.type
_entity_poly.pdbx_seq_one_letter_code
_entity_poly.pdbx_strand_id
1 'polypeptide(L)'
;MALNVGWTNHLLSTRSVLRATIAKIERIAAAGQSPSGSAGTPLTPLPEAEWHRLRQGLDALLAEADALVAALAPEEAARSAQIQPVEATRYHLSLLLRELDQNVLADLEPKRGARYGRLALEDEAHLADALARMRRRVRELQDGQDRKPG
;
A
#
# COMPACT_ATOMS: atom_id res chain seq x y z
N MET A 1 9.16 -0.95 -32.15
CA MET A 1 10.43 -1.02 -31.38
C MET A 1 10.10 -1.61 -30.03
N ALA A 2 10.74 -2.71 -29.64
CA ALA A 2 10.59 -3.24 -28.29
C ALA A 2 11.37 -2.35 -27.32
N LEU A 3 10.75 -1.95 -26.20
CA LEU A 3 11.46 -1.29 -25.11
C LEU A 3 12.50 -2.24 -24.53
N ASN A 4 13.61 -1.70 -24.03
CA ASN A 4 14.54 -2.50 -23.24
C ASN A 4 13.91 -2.87 -21.88
N VAL A 5 14.43 -3.92 -21.24
CA VAL A 5 13.91 -4.45 -19.97
C VAL A 5 13.81 -3.39 -18.88
N GLY A 6 14.76 -2.46 -18.81
CA GLY A 6 14.76 -1.36 -17.83
C GLY A 6 13.58 -0.41 -18.02
N TRP A 7 13.33 0.02 -19.25
CA TRP A 7 12.19 0.87 -19.60
C TRP A 7 10.85 0.15 -19.44
N THR A 8 10.79 -1.13 -19.81
CA THR A 8 9.59 -1.95 -19.59
C THR A 8 9.23 -2.03 -18.11
N ASN A 9 10.20 -2.34 -17.24
CA ASN A 9 9.99 -2.40 -15.79
C ASN A 9 9.60 -1.03 -15.22
N HIS A 10 10.25 0.04 -15.67
CA HIS A 10 9.92 1.40 -15.24
C HIS A 10 8.50 1.81 -15.63
N LEU A 11 8.07 1.49 -16.86
CA LEU A 11 6.73 1.78 -17.36
C LEU A 11 5.65 1.03 -16.55
N LEU A 12 5.85 -0.27 -16.30
CA LEU A 12 4.93 -1.08 -15.49
C LEU A 12 4.85 -0.60 -14.03
N SER A 13 6.01 -0.27 -13.45
CA SER A 13 6.08 0.31 -12.10
C SER A 13 5.34 1.64 -12.02
N THR A 14 5.56 2.53 -12.98
CA THR A 14 4.91 3.84 -13.05
C THR A 14 3.40 3.70 -13.19
N ARG A 15 2.91 2.79 -14.05
CA ARG A 15 1.48 2.47 -14.17
C ARG A 15 0.89 1.97 -12.85
N SER A 16 1.61 1.11 -12.13
CA SER A 16 1.16 0.60 -10.82
C SER A 16 1.08 1.72 -9.77
N VAL A 17 2.10 2.60 -9.71
CA VAL A 17 2.11 3.76 -8.82
C VAL A 17 0.98 4.74 -9.16
N LEU A 18 0.71 4.97 -10.46
CA LEU A 18 -0.39 5.81 -10.91
C LEU A 18 -1.73 5.26 -10.42
N ARG A 19 -2.01 3.96 -10.64
CA ARG A 19 -3.22 3.29 -10.13
C ARG A 19 -3.37 3.43 -8.61
N ALA A 20 -2.31 3.14 -7.86
CA ALA A 20 -2.33 3.26 -6.40
C ALA A 20 -2.55 4.69 -5.93
N THR A 21 -2.05 5.69 -6.66
CA THR A 21 -2.23 7.10 -6.36
C THR A 21 -3.65 7.56 -6.68
N ILE A 22 -4.21 7.19 -7.83
CA ILE A 22 -5.61 7.45 -8.18
C ILE A 22 -6.56 6.87 -7.12
N ALA A 23 -6.34 5.62 -6.69
CA ALA A 23 -7.13 5.00 -5.62
C ALA A 23 -7.00 5.71 -4.26
N LYS A 24 -5.89 6.40 -3.99
CA LYS A 24 -5.74 7.27 -2.81
C LYS A 24 -6.56 8.56 -2.98
N ILE A 25 -6.49 9.18 -4.16
CA ILE A 25 -7.28 10.38 -4.47
C ILE A 25 -8.76 10.07 -4.35
N GLU A 26 -9.23 8.94 -4.89
CA GLU A 26 -10.62 8.47 -4.77
C GLU A 26 -11.07 8.35 -3.31
N ARG A 27 -10.26 7.71 -2.45
CA ARG A 27 -10.59 7.59 -1.02
C ARG A 27 -10.67 8.94 -0.30
N ILE A 28 -9.84 9.90 -0.69
CA ILE A 28 -9.87 11.24 -0.10
C ILE A 28 -11.09 12.02 -0.62
N ALA A 29 -11.24 12.09 -1.94
CA ALA A 29 -12.24 12.91 -2.60
C ALA A 29 -13.66 12.40 -2.37
N ALA A 30 -13.88 11.07 -2.40
CA ALA A 30 -15.21 10.50 -2.27
C ALA A 30 -15.58 10.15 -0.81
N ALA A 31 -14.61 9.74 0.00
CA ALA A 31 -14.88 9.25 1.36
C ALA A 31 -14.33 10.14 2.47
N GLY A 32 -13.61 11.23 2.14
CA GLY A 32 -13.08 12.14 3.15
C GLY A 32 -11.97 11.53 4.02
N GLN A 33 -11.36 10.42 3.58
CA GLN A 33 -10.41 9.66 4.38
C GLN A 33 -9.00 10.20 4.17
N SER A 34 -8.49 10.98 5.13
CA SER A 34 -7.10 11.45 5.12
C SER A 34 -6.11 10.26 5.15
N PRO A 35 -5.07 10.24 4.30
CA PRO A 35 -4.09 9.15 4.24
C PRO A 35 -3.01 9.26 5.32
N SER A 36 -2.82 10.41 5.95
CA SER A 36 -1.84 10.62 7.02
C SER A 36 -2.49 10.36 8.37
N GLY A 37 -2.08 9.28 9.04
CA GLY A 37 -2.59 8.85 10.35
C GLY A 37 -2.30 9.77 11.54
N SER A 38 -1.84 11.01 11.32
CA SER A 38 -1.68 12.01 12.35
C SER A 38 -3.03 12.68 12.64
N ALA A 39 -3.69 12.27 13.73
CA ALA A 39 -4.92 12.85 14.28
C ALA A 39 -5.98 13.17 13.19
N GLY A 40 -6.52 12.11 12.59
CA GLY A 40 -7.45 12.16 11.46
C GLY A 40 -8.63 13.11 11.68
N THR A 41 -8.50 14.34 11.18
CA THR A 41 -9.68 15.16 10.91
C THR A 41 -10.33 14.57 9.66
N PRO A 42 -11.56 14.05 9.75
CA PRO A 42 -12.28 13.61 8.56
C PRO A 42 -12.36 14.80 7.59
N LEU A 43 -11.93 14.58 6.36
CA LEU A 43 -12.07 15.56 5.30
C LEU A 43 -13.52 15.55 4.83
N THR A 44 -14.03 16.71 4.44
CA THR A 44 -15.33 16.75 3.76
C THR A 44 -15.15 16.17 2.36
N PRO A 45 -15.95 15.16 1.94
CA PRO A 45 -15.96 14.70 0.56
C PRO A 45 -16.24 15.84 -0.42
N LEU A 46 -15.71 15.73 -1.63
CA LEU A 46 -16.04 16.67 -2.69
C LEU A 46 -17.53 16.56 -3.06
N PRO A 47 -18.17 17.69 -3.43
CA PRO A 47 -19.48 17.65 -4.06
C PRO A 47 -19.46 16.74 -5.29
N GLU A 48 -20.56 16.02 -5.53
CA GLU A 48 -20.65 15.01 -6.60
C GLU A 48 -20.23 15.54 -7.98
N ALA A 49 -20.64 16.76 -8.33
CA ALA A 49 -20.30 17.39 -9.61
C ALA A 49 -18.81 17.76 -9.72
N GLU A 50 -18.12 18.04 -8.60
CA GLU A 50 -16.68 18.27 -8.57
C GLU A 50 -15.91 16.96 -8.63
N TRP A 51 -16.37 15.96 -7.87
CA TRP A 51 -15.81 14.62 -7.90
C TRP A 51 -15.90 14.01 -9.31
N HIS A 52 -17.05 14.10 -9.97
CA HIS A 52 -17.24 13.56 -11.31
C HIS A 52 -16.28 14.18 -12.34
N ARG A 53 -16.07 15.50 -12.28
CA ARG A 53 -15.13 16.20 -13.16
C ARG A 53 -13.69 15.76 -12.92
N LEU A 54 -13.29 15.63 -11.65
CA LEU A 54 -11.96 15.13 -11.29
C LEU A 54 -11.77 13.68 -11.78
N ARG A 55 -12.75 12.82 -11.49
CA ARG A 55 -12.73 11.40 -11.85
C ARG A 55 -12.55 11.19 -13.36
N GLN A 56 -13.25 11.96 -14.20
CA GLN A 56 -13.07 11.87 -15.65
C GLN A 56 -11.62 12.12 -16.09
N GLY A 57 -10.94 13.10 -15.50
CA GLY A 57 -9.53 13.35 -15.77
C GLY A 57 -8.62 12.23 -15.30
N LEU A 58 -8.89 11.66 -14.13
CA LEU A 58 -8.14 10.52 -13.59
C LEU A 58 -8.32 9.25 -14.44
N ASP A 59 -9.55 8.98 -14.90
CA ASP A 59 -9.87 7.87 -15.78
C ASP A 59 -9.15 8.01 -17.13
N ALA A 60 -9.09 9.22 -17.69
CA ALA A 60 -8.35 9.50 -18.92
C ALA A 60 -6.83 9.26 -18.76
N LEU A 61 -6.24 9.75 -17.67
CA LEU A 61 -4.81 9.51 -17.36
C LEU A 61 -4.51 8.02 -17.23
N LEU A 62 -5.40 7.27 -16.58
CA LEU A 62 -5.22 5.83 -16.44
C LEU A 62 -5.36 5.10 -17.76
N ALA A 63 -6.32 5.50 -18.59
CA ALA A 63 -6.52 4.94 -19.94
C ALA A 63 -5.30 5.19 -20.85
N GLU A 64 -4.70 6.38 -20.79
CA GLU A 64 -3.47 6.69 -21.53
C GLU A 64 -2.29 5.83 -21.06
N ALA A 65 -2.12 5.66 -19.75
CA ALA A 65 -1.07 4.79 -19.21
C ALA A 65 -1.28 3.32 -19.57
N ASP A 66 -2.53 2.84 -19.53
CA ASP A 66 -2.89 1.49 -19.96
C ASP A 66 -2.61 1.28 -21.46
N ALA A 67 -2.94 2.27 -22.30
CA ALA A 67 -2.67 2.24 -23.73
C ALA A 67 -1.17 2.24 -24.05
N LEU A 68 -0.36 3.03 -23.32
CA LEU A 68 1.09 3.06 -23.46
C LEU A 68 1.71 1.69 -23.13
N VAL A 69 1.28 1.05 -22.04
CA VAL A 69 1.75 -0.30 -21.69
C VAL A 69 1.32 -1.32 -22.74
N ALA A 70 0.08 -1.27 -23.21
CA ALA A 70 -0.39 -2.17 -24.26
C ALA A 70 0.39 -2.02 -25.58
N ALA A 71 0.77 -0.79 -25.94
CA ALA A 71 1.51 -0.52 -27.17
C ALA A 71 3.00 -0.87 -27.09
N LEU A 72 3.64 -0.61 -25.94
CA LEU A 72 5.09 -0.67 -25.80
C LEU A 72 5.61 -1.92 -25.06
N ALA A 73 4.76 -2.56 -24.26
CA ALA A 73 5.06 -3.77 -23.49
C ALA A 73 3.88 -4.77 -23.52
N PRO A 74 3.41 -5.19 -24.71
CA PRO A 74 2.19 -6.00 -24.86
C PRO A 74 2.29 -7.37 -24.17
N GLU A 75 3.47 -8.00 -24.18
CA GLU A 75 3.67 -9.30 -23.54
C GLU A 75 3.60 -9.20 -22.02
N GLU A 76 4.17 -8.16 -21.44
CA GLU A 76 4.08 -7.88 -20.01
C GLU A 76 2.69 -7.42 -19.61
N ALA A 77 2.00 -6.65 -20.46
CA ALA A 77 0.60 -6.31 -20.25
C ALA A 77 -0.24 -7.59 -20.14
N ALA A 78 -0.04 -8.54 -21.07
CA ALA A 78 -0.70 -9.84 -21.05
C ALA A 78 -0.34 -10.67 -19.81
N ARG A 79 0.94 -10.71 -19.42
CA ARG A 79 1.38 -11.39 -18.18
C ARG A 79 0.79 -10.76 -16.92
N SER A 80 0.67 -9.43 -16.86
CA SER A 80 0.09 -8.71 -15.71
C SER A 80 -1.41 -8.93 -15.56
N ALA A 81 -2.11 -9.29 -16.64
CA ALA A 81 -3.53 -9.62 -16.63
C ALA A 81 -3.80 -11.08 -16.19
N GLN A 82 -2.78 -11.94 -16.14
CA GLN A 82 -2.93 -13.30 -15.67
C GLN A 82 -3.02 -13.34 -14.15
N ILE A 83 -4.02 -14.07 -13.64
CA ILE A 83 -4.12 -14.38 -12.21
C ILE A 83 -2.90 -15.19 -11.82
N GLN A 84 -2.10 -14.65 -10.91
CA GLN A 84 -0.92 -15.33 -10.38
C GLN A 84 -1.34 -16.52 -9.50
N PRO A 85 -0.48 -17.56 -9.38
CA PRO A 85 -0.72 -18.65 -8.43
C PRO A 85 -0.90 -18.13 -7.01
N VAL A 86 -1.68 -18.86 -6.20
CA VAL A 86 -1.95 -18.48 -4.79
C VAL A 86 -0.66 -18.37 -3.97
N GLU A 87 0.38 -19.10 -4.35
CA GLU A 87 1.72 -19.05 -3.77
C GLU A 87 2.36 -17.67 -3.92
N ALA A 88 2.16 -16.99 -5.06
CA ALA A 88 2.68 -15.64 -5.28
C ALA A 88 1.99 -14.62 -4.36
N THR A 89 0.68 -14.77 -4.14
CA THR A 89 -0.06 -13.98 -3.15
C THR A 89 0.44 -14.24 -1.74
N ARG A 90 0.62 -15.50 -1.34
CA ARG A 90 1.18 -15.87 -0.02
C ARG A 90 2.57 -15.27 0.20
N TYR A 91 3.43 -15.32 -0.81
CA TYR A 91 4.75 -14.70 -0.75
C TYR A 91 4.66 -13.18 -0.56
N HIS A 92 3.78 -12.48 -1.27
CA HIS A 92 3.59 -11.04 -1.05
C HIS A 92 3.04 -10.73 0.34
N LEU A 93 2.11 -11.54 0.85
CA LEU A 93 1.61 -11.39 2.21
C LEU A 93 2.72 -11.58 3.25
N SER A 94 3.62 -12.54 3.07
CA SER A 94 4.74 -12.73 3.99
C SER A 94 5.72 -11.54 3.99
N LEU A 95 5.98 -10.95 2.82
CA LEU A 95 6.75 -9.69 2.72
C LEU A 95 6.07 -8.54 3.46
N LEU A 96 4.76 -8.37 3.28
CA LEU A 96 4.00 -7.30 3.94
C LEU A 96 3.92 -7.50 5.46
N LEU A 97 3.76 -8.74 5.93
CA LEU A 97 3.78 -9.05 7.37
C LEU A 97 5.17 -8.79 7.98
N ARG A 98 6.24 -9.07 7.23
CA ARG A 98 7.60 -8.74 7.64
C ARG A 98 7.82 -7.22 7.70
N GLU A 99 7.37 -6.48 6.70
CA GLU A 99 7.42 -5.01 6.66
C GLU A 99 6.66 -4.38 7.85
N LEU A 100 5.48 -4.92 8.16
CA LEU A 100 4.67 -4.50 9.29
C LEU A 100 5.44 -4.64 10.62
N ASP A 101 6.13 -5.76 10.84
CA ASP A 101 6.92 -5.95 12.06
C ASP A 101 8.19 -5.09 12.10
N GLN A 102 8.94 -5.07 11.00
CA GLN A 102 10.30 -4.51 10.94
C GLN A 102 10.33 -2.99 10.80
N ASN A 103 9.32 -2.40 10.16
CA ASN A 103 9.27 -0.97 9.88
C ASN A 103 8.14 -0.30 10.65
N VAL A 104 6.90 -0.77 10.52
CA VAL A 104 5.75 -0.08 11.12
C VAL A 104 5.72 -0.23 12.64
N LEU A 105 5.73 -1.47 13.15
CA LEU A 105 5.70 -1.70 14.61
C LEU A 105 7.02 -1.30 15.27
N ALA A 106 8.14 -1.46 14.57
CA ALA A 106 9.42 -1.03 15.09
C ALA A 106 9.51 0.50 15.25
N ASP A 107 8.81 1.29 14.43
CA ASP A 107 8.80 2.75 14.56
C ASP A 107 8.13 3.23 15.86
N LEU A 108 7.27 2.40 16.44
CA LEU A 108 6.63 2.64 17.72
C LEU A 108 7.51 2.27 18.92
N GLU A 109 8.69 1.66 18.72
CA GLU A 109 9.59 1.35 19.83
C GLU A 109 10.05 2.63 20.54
N PRO A 110 10.08 2.68 21.90
CA PRO A 110 10.50 3.86 22.64
C PRO A 110 11.85 4.45 22.19
N LYS A 111 12.80 3.59 21.79
CA LYS A 111 14.10 3.99 21.28
C LYS A 111 14.02 4.76 19.95
N ARG A 112 13.11 4.38 19.04
CA ARG A 112 12.91 5.06 17.75
C ARG A 112 11.96 6.25 17.88
N GLY A 113 10.98 6.13 18.79
CA GLY A 113 10.01 7.17 19.14
C GLY A 113 10.62 8.35 19.91
N ALA A 114 11.82 8.22 20.48
CA ALA A 114 12.50 9.30 21.21
C ALA A 114 12.65 10.60 20.41
N ARG A 115 12.64 10.53 19.06
CA ARG A 115 12.63 11.70 18.16
C ARG A 115 11.35 12.55 18.26
N TYR A 116 10.28 12.01 18.84
CA TYR A 116 8.98 12.66 19.04
C TYR A 116 8.77 13.13 20.48
N GLY A 117 9.78 13.01 21.34
CA GLY A 117 9.71 13.37 22.76
C GLY A 117 9.81 12.17 23.69
N ARG A 118 9.85 12.44 24.99
CA ARG A 118 9.85 11.41 26.04
C ARG A 118 8.43 11.12 26.50
N LEU A 119 8.11 9.84 26.63
CA LEU A 119 6.88 9.37 27.27
C LEU A 119 7.04 9.39 28.80
N ALA A 120 5.92 9.45 29.51
CA ALA A 120 5.92 9.10 30.93
C ALA A 120 6.22 7.60 31.09
N LEU A 121 6.82 7.21 32.21
CA LEU A 121 7.23 5.81 32.45
C LEU A 121 6.04 4.83 32.35
N GLU A 122 4.87 5.25 32.81
CA GLU A 122 3.63 4.46 32.76
C GLU A 122 3.15 4.25 31.32
N ASP A 123 3.21 5.31 30.49
CA ASP A 123 2.87 5.24 29.06
C ASP A 123 3.88 4.40 28.28
N GLU A 124 5.16 4.47 28.64
CA GLU A 124 6.22 3.66 28.04
C GLU A 124 6.00 2.16 28.31
N ALA A 125 5.65 1.79 29.54
CA ALA A 125 5.31 0.41 29.91
C ALA A 125 4.05 -0.07 29.16
N HIS A 126 3.01 0.77 29.11
CA HIS A 126 1.78 0.45 28.38
C HIS A 126 2.04 0.24 26.87
N LEU A 127 2.84 1.10 26.26
CA LEU A 127 3.25 1.00 24.86
C LEU A 127 4.05 -0.28 24.60
N ALA A 128 5.01 -0.59 25.47
CA ALA A 128 5.81 -1.81 25.34
C ALA A 128 4.94 -3.09 25.38
N ASP A 129 3.98 -3.15 26.31
CA ASP A 129 3.04 -4.27 26.41
C ASP A 129 2.13 -4.39 25.17
N ALA A 130 1.63 -3.25 24.68
CA ALA A 130 0.83 -3.22 23.46
C ALA A 130 1.63 -3.71 22.25
N LEU A 131 2.88 -3.26 22.09
CA LEU A 131 3.76 -3.71 21.02
C LEU A 131 4.08 -5.20 21.12
N ALA A 132 4.32 -5.72 22.33
CA ALA A 132 4.56 -7.15 22.53
C ALA A 132 3.35 -8.00 22.09
N ARG A 133 2.12 -7.55 22.37
CA ARG A 133 0.88 -8.19 21.89
C ARG A 133 0.76 -8.12 20.37
N MET A 134 0.97 -6.96 19.77
CA MET A 134 0.90 -6.77 18.31
C MET A 134 1.92 -7.65 17.58
N ARG A 135 3.18 -7.66 18.03
CA ARG A 135 4.25 -8.48 17.45
C ARG A 135 3.96 -9.98 17.53
N ARG A 136 3.41 -10.44 18.66
CA ARG A 136 2.95 -11.83 18.79
C ARG A 136 1.86 -12.15 17.76
N ARG A 137 0.91 -11.24 17.56
CA ARG A 137 -0.15 -11.41 16.54
C ARG A 137 0.41 -11.48 15.12
N VAL A 138 1.40 -10.65 14.80
CA VAL A 138 2.07 -10.71 13.48
C VAL A 138 2.81 -12.03 13.29
N ARG A 139 3.50 -12.53 14.33
CA ARG A 139 4.15 -13.86 14.29
C ARG A 139 3.13 -14.99 14.08
N GLU A 140 2.01 -14.98 14.81
CA GLU A 140 0.92 -15.95 14.60
C GLU A 140 0.40 -15.95 13.15
N LEU A 141 0.27 -14.76 12.55
CA LEU A 141 -0.14 -14.61 11.15
C LEU A 141 0.93 -15.15 10.18
N GLN A 142 2.21 -14.89 10.45
CA GLN A 142 3.34 -15.42 9.67
C GLN A 142 3.38 -16.95 9.73
N ASP A 143 3.34 -17.53 10.94
CA ASP A 143 3.32 -18.98 11.16
C ASP A 143 2.11 -19.65 10.49
N GLY A 144 0.98 -18.95 10.44
CA GLY A 144 -0.23 -19.39 9.74
C GLY A 144 -0.12 -19.40 8.22
N GLN A 145 0.76 -18.58 7.62
CA GLN A 145 1.04 -18.60 6.17
C GLN A 145 1.90 -19.79 5.76
N ASP A 146 2.80 -20.26 6.64
CA ASP A 146 3.74 -21.34 6.35
C ASP A 146 3.12 -22.74 6.44
N ARG A 147 1.94 -22.86 7.06
CA ARG A 147 1.17 -24.11 7.10
C ARG A 147 0.45 -24.29 5.76
N LYS A 148 1.02 -25.11 4.87
CA LYS A 148 0.32 -25.61 3.68
C LYS A 148 -1.04 -26.21 4.10
N PRO A 149 -2.15 -25.88 3.43
CA PRO A 149 -3.32 -26.74 3.50
C PRO A 149 -2.92 -28.10 2.93
N GLY A 150 -3.09 -29.15 3.72
CA GLY A 150 -2.91 -30.53 3.28
C GLY A 150 -3.93 -30.94 2.23
#